data_AF-A0AAD0T8Z7-F1
#
_entry.id   AF-A0AAD0T8Z7-F1
#
_cell.length_a   1.000
_cell.length_b   1.000
_cell.length_c   1.000
_cell.angle_alpha   90.00
_cell.angle_beta   90.00
_cell.angle_gamma   90.00
#
_symmetry.space_group_name_H-M   'P 1'
#
loop_
_entity.id
_entity.type
_entity.pdbx_description
1 polymer ?
#
loop_
_entity_poly.entity_id
_entity_poly.type
_entity_poly.pdbx_seq_one_letter_code
_entity_poly.pdbx_strand_id
1 'polypeptide(L)'
;MKFLKMALLMTILFSCKEFKGNLSVTSELNLKTSKDSLTLAPGEYRTKVKFVGKRKMVIKVADEKLKVKFDDKLKLPSNGEFFLDKLDTSLNYDIAGTISTEVETGPIRHRSEFCEITHPQVVCNRRGECRTIYRRFPGRTHVEYRVDTVTKEFALDFTDAGQTYSTFSSTDVSRDTVYLYRGHCAIY
;
A
#
# COMPACT_ATOMS: atom_id res chain seq x y z
N MET A 1 27.64 -5.87 27.47
CA MET A 1 27.38 -4.99 26.31
C MET A 1 26.04 -5.40 25.71
N LYS A 2 24.99 -4.58 25.88
CA LYS A 2 23.64 -4.86 25.37
C LYS A 2 23.55 -4.38 23.93
N PHE A 3 23.50 -5.29 22.97
CA PHE A 3 23.18 -4.97 21.59
C PHE A 3 21.70 -4.61 21.48
N LEU A 4 21.43 -3.31 21.46
CA LEU A 4 20.16 -2.72 21.05
C LEU A 4 20.00 -2.96 19.54
N LYS A 5 19.50 -4.14 19.15
CA LYS A 5 19.09 -4.38 17.77
C LYS A 5 17.86 -3.49 17.51
N MET A 6 18.14 -2.43 16.77
CA MET A 6 17.24 -1.42 16.23
C MET A 6 16.10 -2.09 15.45
N ALA A 7 15.02 -2.45 16.14
CA ALA A 7 13.74 -2.80 15.53
C ALA A 7 13.04 -1.50 15.09
N LEU A 8 13.60 -0.83 14.08
CA LEU A 8 12.85 0.15 13.29
C LEU A 8 12.05 -0.63 12.23
N LEU A 9 11.12 -1.46 12.72
CA LEU A 9 10.03 -1.95 11.90
C LEU A 9 9.09 -0.77 11.74
N MET A 10 9.41 0.05 10.75
CA MET A 10 8.62 1.16 10.25
C MET A 10 7.16 0.71 10.27
N THR A 11 6.36 1.35 11.12
CA THR A 11 4.91 1.20 11.14
C THR A 11 4.41 1.59 9.76
N ILE A 12 4.27 0.58 8.89
CA ILE A 12 3.65 0.73 7.58
C ILE A 12 2.21 1.11 7.90
N LEU A 13 1.99 2.42 7.78
CA LEU A 13 0.73 3.11 7.91
C LEU A 13 -0.39 2.23 7.34
N PHE A 14 -1.50 2.13 8.08
CA PHE A 14 -2.78 1.64 7.58
C PHE A 14 -3.33 2.62 6.52
N SER A 15 -2.57 2.81 5.45
CA SER A 15 -3.06 3.25 4.15
C SER A 15 -4.32 2.44 3.87
N CYS A 16 -5.40 3.12 3.47
CA CYS A 16 -6.57 2.46 2.90
C CYS A 16 -6.07 1.60 1.73
N LYS A 17 -5.86 0.30 1.97
CA LYS A 17 -5.33 -0.62 0.97
C LYS A 17 -6.37 -0.76 -0.14
N GLU A 18 -6.01 -0.31 -1.34
CA GLU A 18 -6.77 -0.48 -2.57
C GLU A 18 -6.03 -1.51 -3.42
N PHE A 19 -6.73 -2.58 -3.79
CA PHE A 19 -6.27 -3.66 -4.63
C PHE A 19 -6.97 -3.55 -5.98
N LYS A 20 -6.20 -3.51 -7.07
CA LYS A 20 -6.71 -3.44 -8.44
C LYS A 20 -6.42 -4.75 -9.12
N GLY A 21 -7.43 -5.38 -9.69
CA GLY A 21 -7.31 -6.72 -10.23
C GLY A 21 -8.45 -7.09 -11.15
N ASN A 22 -8.60 -8.38 -11.38
CA ASN A 22 -9.69 -8.95 -12.16
C ASN A 22 -10.56 -9.81 -11.25
N LEU A 23 -11.87 -9.75 -11.48
CA LEU A 23 -12.87 -10.63 -10.89
C LEU A 23 -13.34 -11.57 -11.99
N SER A 24 -13.03 -12.85 -11.84
CA SER A 24 -13.50 -13.93 -12.69
C SER A 24 -14.81 -14.47 -12.12
N VAL A 25 -15.89 -14.42 -12.89
CA VAL A 25 -17.22 -14.88 -12.50
C VAL A 25 -17.53 -16.15 -13.28
N THR A 26 -17.67 -17.28 -12.58
CA THR A 26 -17.86 -18.60 -13.19
C THR A 26 -19.34 -18.91 -13.45
N SER A 27 -20.22 -18.38 -12.61
CA SER A 27 -21.67 -18.50 -12.70
C SER A 27 -22.31 -17.18 -12.29
N GLU A 28 -23.56 -16.92 -12.70
CA GLU A 28 -24.26 -15.67 -12.38
C GLU A 28 -24.11 -15.33 -10.89
N LEU A 29 -23.55 -14.15 -10.61
CA LEU A 29 -23.20 -13.70 -9.27
C LEU A 29 -24.09 -12.53 -8.89
N ASN A 30 -24.86 -12.67 -7.81
CA ASN A 30 -25.79 -11.64 -7.36
C ASN A 30 -25.44 -11.12 -5.96
N LEU A 31 -24.44 -10.23 -5.91
CA LEU A 31 -23.96 -9.64 -4.67
C LEU A 31 -24.97 -8.61 -4.14
N LYS A 32 -25.60 -8.91 -3.01
CA LYS A 32 -26.61 -8.05 -2.38
C LYS A 32 -26.20 -7.64 -0.97
N THR A 33 -26.41 -6.37 -0.70
CA THR A 33 -26.39 -5.79 0.64
C THR A 33 -27.73 -5.13 0.94
N SER A 34 -27.91 -4.59 2.15
CA SER A 34 -29.16 -3.89 2.50
C SER A 34 -29.44 -2.60 1.70
N LYS A 35 -28.44 -2.07 0.97
CA LYS A 35 -28.57 -0.79 0.22
C LYS A 35 -28.17 -0.88 -1.24
N ASP A 36 -27.19 -1.72 -1.54
CA ASP A 36 -26.58 -1.84 -2.86
C ASP A 36 -26.74 -3.29 -3.33
N SER A 37 -26.99 -3.50 -4.62
CA SER A 37 -27.01 -4.80 -5.30
C SER A 37 -26.21 -4.74 -6.58
N LEU A 38 -25.49 -5.80 -6.90
CA LEU A 38 -24.66 -5.93 -8.10
C LEU A 38 -24.86 -7.33 -8.67
N THR A 39 -25.37 -7.42 -9.90
CA THR A 39 -25.52 -8.69 -10.61
C THR A 39 -24.52 -8.75 -11.75
N LEU A 40 -23.72 -9.81 -11.80
CA LEU A 40 -22.72 -10.05 -12.83
C LEU A 40 -23.01 -11.37 -13.54
N ALA A 41 -22.99 -11.34 -14.86
CA ALA A 41 -22.99 -12.53 -15.68
C ALA A 41 -21.61 -13.23 -15.61
N PRO A 42 -21.50 -14.50 -16.03
CA PRO A 42 -20.20 -15.15 -16.18
C PRO A 42 -19.26 -14.37 -17.10
N GLY A 43 -18.00 -14.20 -16.68
CA GLY A 43 -17.00 -13.43 -17.42
C GLY A 43 -15.91 -12.81 -16.55
N GLU A 44 -15.03 -12.03 -17.16
CA GLU A 44 -13.90 -11.36 -16.50
C GLU A 44 -14.16 -9.85 -16.39
N TYR A 45 -13.99 -9.30 -15.18
CA TYR A 45 -14.27 -7.89 -14.91
C TYR A 45 -13.11 -7.21 -14.19
N ARG A 46 -12.68 -6.05 -14.72
CA ARG A 46 -11.74 -5.18 -14.00
C ARG A 46 -12.39 -4.65 -12.73
N THR A 47 -11.78 -4.99 -11.60
CA THR A 47 -12.36 -4.78 -10.28
C THR A 47 -11.35 -4.09 -9.36
N LYS A 48 -11.87 -3.21 -8.49
CA LYS A 48 -11.09 -2.58 -7.43
C LYS A 48 -11.72 -2.92 -6.09
N VAL A 49 -10.91 -3.45 -5.18
CA VAL A 49 -11.31 -3.74 -3.80
C VAL A 49 -10.57 -2.79 -2.89
N LYS A 50 -11.31 -2.01 -2.09
CA LYS A 50 -10.73 -1.04 -1.16
C LYS A 50 -11.25 -1.25 0.25
N PHE A 51 -10.33 -1.44 1.19
CA PHE A 51 -10.67 -1.44 2.61
C PHE A 51 -10.69 -0.01 3.15
N VAL A 52 -11.82 0.37 3.75
CA VAL A 52 -12.06 1.70 4.33
C VAL A 52 -12.16 1.53 5.84
N GLY A 53 -11.03 1.77 6.52
CA GLY A 53 -10.90 1.46 7.95
C GLY A 53 -10.94 -0.05 8.20
N LYS A 54 -11.45 -0.46 9.37
CA LYS A 54 -11.47 -1.87 9.81
C LYS A 54 -12.80 -2.59 9.51
N ARG A 55 -13.85 -1.86 9.14
CA ARG A 55 -15.24 -2.34 9.17
C ARG A 55 -15.95 -2.30 7.83
N LYS A 56 -15.23 -1.95 6.77
CA LYS A 56 -15.84 -1.70 5.48
C LYS A 56 -14.91 -2.03 4.34
N MET A 57 -15.45 -2.74 3.38
CA MET A 57 -14.86 -2.98 2.07
C MET A 57 -15.75 -2.37 0.99
N VAL A 58 -15.12 -1.80 -0.02
CA VAL A 58 -15.78 -1.27 -1.20
C VAL A 58 -15.27 -2.04 -2.39
N ILE A 59 -16.17 -2.75 -3.06
CA ILE A 59 -15.91 -3.45 -4.31
C ILE A 59 -16.44 -2.56 -5.42
N LYS A 60 -15.60 -2.19 -6.39
CA LYS A 60 -15.99 -1.44 -7.57
C LYS A 60 -15.74 -2.30 -8.80
N VAL A 61 -16.82 -2.63 -9.52
CA VAL A 61 -16.79 -3.39 -10.77
C VAL A 61 -17.39 -2.46 -11.84
N ALA A 62 -16.61 -2.13 -12.87
CA ALA A 62 -16.97 -1.09 -13.84
C ALA A 62 -17.37 0.23 -13.15
N ASP A 63 -18.59 0.73 -13.36
CA ASP A 63 -19.13 1.95 -12.75
C ASP A 63 -19.97 1.71 -11.49
N GLU A 64 -20.25 0.45 -11.19
CA GLU A 64 -21.01 0.04 -10.02
C GLU A 64 -20.11 -0.14 -8.79
N LYS A 65 -20.66 0.15 -7.62
CA LYS A 65 -19.96 0.03 -6.34
C LYS A 65 -20.84 -0.68 -5.32
N LEU A 66 -20.26 -1.66 -4.65
CA LEU A 66 -20.89 -2.39 -3.56
C LEU A 66 -20.13 -2.10 -2.26
N LYS A 67 -20.84 -1.70 -1.21
CA LYS A 67 -20.25 -1.44 0.11
C LYS A 67 -20.59 -2.58 1.07
N VAL A 68 -19.61 -3.42 1.36
CA VAL A 68 -19.73 -4.49 2.35
C VAL A 68 -19.29 -3.95 3.71
N LYS A 69 -20.14 -4.08 4.73
CA LYS A 69 -19.79 -3.79 6.12
C LYS A 69 -19.43 -5.09 6.85
N PHE A 70 -18.53 -4.99 7.81
CA PHE A 70 -18.08 -6.08 8.66
C PHE A 70 -18.34 -5.75 10.13
N ASP A 71 -18.43 -6.78 10.97
CA ASP A 71 -18.30 -6.62 12.41
C ASP A 71 -16.93 -6.01 12.78
N ASP A 72 -16.95 -5.19 13.82
CA ASP A 72 -15.82 -4.48 14.40
C ASP A 72 -14.69 -5.39 14.90
N LYS A 73 -15.01 -6.65 15.19
CA LYS A 73 -14.07 -7.66 15.70
C LYS A 73 -13.18 -8.23 14.60
N LEU A 74 -13.52 -8.04 13.34
CA LEU A 74 -12.75 -8.58 12.23
C LEU A 74 -11.38 -7.92 12.11
N LYS A 75 -10.32 -8.74 12.18
CA LYS A 75 -8.94 -8.32 11.92
C LYS A 75 -8.43 -9.04 10.68
N LEU A 76 -8.30 -8.31 9.58
CA LEU A 76 -7.64 -8.84 8.39
C LEU A 76 -6.17 -9.09 8.70
N PRO A 77 -5.63 -10.26 8.33
CA PRO A 77 -4.23 -10.57 8.53
C PRO A 77 -3.35 -9.68 7.64
N SER A 78 -2.11 -9.44 8.06
CA SER A 78 -1.13 -8.80 7.19
C SER A 78 -0.65 -9.74 6.09
N ASN A 79 -0.59 -11.04 6.39
CA ASN A 79 -0.29 -12.16 5.51
C ASN A 79 -1.05 -13.40 6.02
N GLY A 80 -1.54 -14.22 5.11
CA GLY A 80 -2.30 -15.44 5.39
C GLY A 80 -3.73 -15.38 4.87
N GLU A 81 -4.48 -16.41 5.22
CA GLU A 81 -5.87 -16.61 4.84
C GLU A 81 -6.83 -15.96 5.85
N PHE A 82 -8.01 -15.58 5.40
CA PHE A 82 -9.11 -15.14 6.22
C PHE A 82 -10.44 -15.59 5.63
N PHE A 83 -11.44 -15.71 6.50
CA PHE A 83 -12.79 -16.09 6.12
C PHE A 83 -13.79 -15.17 6.82
N LEU A 84 -14.76 -14.67 6.04
CA LEU A 84 -15.86 -13.83 6.50
C LEU A 84 -17.17 -14.55 6.21
N ASP A 85 -17.88 -14.94 7.25
CA ASP A 85 -19.21 -15.52 7.13
C ASP A 85 -20.20 -14.43 6.68
N LYS A 86 -21.15 -14.78 5.81
CA LYS A 86 -22.25 -13.90 5.39
C LYS A 86 -23.08 -13.37 6.56
N LEU A 87 -23.10 -14.05 7.72
CA LEU A 87 -23.71 -13.59 8.96
C LEU A 87 -22.93 -12.44 9.63
N ASP A 88 -21.60 -12.42 9.47
CA ASP A 88 -20.70 -11.40 10.02
C ASP A 88 -20.49 -10.21 9.06
N THR A 89 -21.04 -10.32 7.85
CA THR A 89 -20.99 -9.27 6.84
C THR A 89 -22.39 -8.82 6.44
N SER A 90 -22.47 -7.66 5.79
CA SER A 90 -23.74 -7.23 5.19
C SER A 90 -24.00 -7.85 3.81
N LEU A 91 -23.22 -8.86 3.40
CA LEU A 91 -23.28 -9.49 2.09
C LEU A 91 -24.02 -10.83 2.19
N ASN A 92 -24.71 -11.24 1.13
CA ASN A 92 -25.39 -12.53 1.03
C ASN A 92 -24.47 -13.73 0.68
N TYR A 93 -23.15 -13.53 0.65
CA TYR A 93 -22.14 -14.54 0.34
C TYR A 93 -21.07 -14.56 1.42
N ASP A 94 -20.50 -15.73 1.63
CA ASP A 94 -19.28 -15.89 2.39
C ASP A 94 -18.10 -15.39 1.55
N ILE A 95 -17.10 -14.82 2.21
CA ILE A 95 -15.88 -14.33 1.56
C ILE A 95 -14.69 -15.07 2.14
N ALA A 96 -14.06 -15.92 1.35
CA ALA A 96 -12.73 -16.44 1.64
C ALA A 96 -11.69 -15.53 0.97
N GLY A 97 -10.54 -15.33 1.60
CA GLY A 97 -9.52 -14.49 1.00
C GLY A 97 -8.12 -14.80 1.50
N THR A 98 -7.14 -14.43 0.70
CA THR A 98 -5.72 -14.65 0.98
C THR A 98 -4.95 -13.38 0.72
N ILE A 99 -4.03 -13.04 1.64
CA ILE A 99 -3.09 -11.94 1.47
C ILE A 99 -1.68 -12.52 1.56
N SER A 100 -0.88 -12.35 0.52
CA SER A 100 0.54 -12.70 0.53
C SER A 100 1.36 -11.44 0.28
N THR A 101 2.45 -11.28 1.03
CA THR A 101 3.41 -10.19 0.86
C THR A 101 4.78 -10.82 0.85
N GLU A 102 5.43 -10.77 -0.30
CA GLU A 102 6.81 -11.16 -0.50
C GLU A 102 7.69 -9.92 -0.61
N VAL A 103 8.87 -9.97 0.02
CA VAL A 103 9.86 -8.89 -0.03
C VAL A 103 11.15 -9.46 -0.54
N GLU A 104 11.50 -9.12 -1.78
CA GLU A 104 12.77 -9.45 -2.38
C GLU A 104 13.77 -8.32 -2.11
N THR A 105 14.82 -8.63 -1.38
CA THR A 105 15.88 -7.65 -1.05
C THR A 105 16.89 -7.58 -2.19
N GLY A 106 17.04 -6.40 -2.80
CA GLY A 106 18.02 -6.18 -3.86
C GLY A 106 19.47 -6.02 -3.35
N PRO A 107 20.45 -6.05 -4.27
CA PRO A 107 21.85 -5.82 -3.92
C PRO A 107 22.10 -4.38 -3.45
N ILE A 108 23.12 -4.20 -2.61
CA ILE A 108 23.59 -2.88 -2.18
C ILE A 108 24.22 -2.16 -3.38
N ARG A 109 23.89 -0.88 -3.53
CA ARG A 109 24.39 0.01 -4.58
C ARG A 109 25.03 1.23 -3.93
N HIS A 110 26.10 1.70 -4.56
CA HIS A 110 26.82 2.90 -4.17
C HIS A 110 26.63 3.96 -5.26
N ARG A 111 26.24 5.18 -4.89
CA ARG A 111 26.01 6.28 -5.84
C ARG A 111 26.37 7.63 -5.23
N SER A 112 26.75 8.57 -6.09
CA SER A 112 26.81 9.99 -5.74
C SER A 112 25.48 10.67 -6.09
N GLU A 113 24.77 11.18 -5.08
CA GLU A 113 23.50 11.89 -5.24
C GLU A 113 23.66 13.40 -5.06
N PHE A 114 22.79 14.16 -5.70
CA PHE A 114 22.72 15.61 -5.50
C PHE A 114 22.25 15.94 -4.07
N CYS A 115 22.82 16.98 -3.50
CA CYS A 115 22.38 17.54 -2.23
C CYS A 115 22.54 19.07 -2.23
N GLU A 116 21.87 19.74 -1.29
CA GLU A 116 21.99 21.18 -1.10
C GLU A 116 22.57 21.45 0.29
N ILE A 117 23.54 22.36 0.38
CA ILE A 117 24.03 22.91 1.65
C ILE A 117 23.52 24.32 1.79
N THR A 118 22.98 24.64 2.97
CA THR A 118 22.54 26.00 3.28
C THR A 118 23.62 26.69 4.12
N HIS A 119 24.20 27.77 3.60
CA HIS A 119 25.20 28.57 4.31
C HIS A 119 24.68 29.98 4.61
N PRO A 120 24.91 30.49 5.84
CA PRO A 120 24.63 31.89 6.16
C PRO A 120 25.66 32.78 5.47
N GLN A 121 25.18 33.85 4.83
CA GLN A 121 26.01 34.93 4.28
C GLN A 121 25.51 36.25 4.83
N VAL A 122 26.44 37.06 5.35
CA VAL A 122 26.12 38.42 5.78
C VAL A 122 26.14 39.32 4.55
N VAL A 123 25.01 39.96 4.26
CA VAL A 123 24.87 40.92 3.17
C VAL A 123 24.48 42.26 3.75
N CYS A 124 25.28 43.29 3.45
CA CYS A 124 25.04 44.65 3.88
C CYS A 124 24.54 45.50 2.72
N ASN A 125 23.61 46.42 2.99
CA ASN A 125 23.18 47.41 2.01
C ASN A 125 24.13 48.61 1.96
N ARG A 126 23.92 49.54 1.02
CA ARG A 126 24.73 50.77 0.88
C ARG A 126 24.65 51.71 2.09
N ARG A 127 23.71 51.50 3.01
CA ARG A 127 23.52 52.29 4.24
C ARG A 127 24.21 51.66 5.46
N GLY A 128 24.89 50.51 5.29
CA GLY A 128 25.57 49.80 6.38
C GLY A 128 24.68 48.86 7.19
N GLU A 129 23.41 48.66 6.82
CA GLU A 129 22.53 47.69 7.47
C GLU A 129 22.87 46.28 6.96
N CYS A 130 23.34 45.42 7.86
CA CYS A 130 23.72 44.04 7.55
C CYS A 130 22.66 43.05 8.01
N ARG A 131 22.38 42.05 7.18
CA ARG A 131 21.50 40.93 7.55
C ARG A 131 22.10 39.60 7.09
N THR A 132 21.88 38.56 7.88
CA THR A 132 22.21 37.19 7.48
C THR A 132 21.15 36.67 6.52
N ILE A 133 21.56 36.28 5.32
CA ILE A 133 20.74 35.55 4.36
C ILE A 133 21.26 34.12 4.24
N TYR A 134 20.36 33.16 4.07
CA TYR A 134 20.74 31.76 3.86
C TYR A 134 20.73 31.46 2.37
N ARG A 135 21.91 31.15 1.81
CA ARG A 135 22.03 30.73 0.40
C ARG A 135 22.24 29.23 0.31
N ARG A 136 21.64 28.63 -0.71
CA ARG A 136 21.76 27.19 -1.00
C ARG A 136 22.83 26.98 -2.05
N PHE A 137 23.71 26.03 -1.79
CA PHE A 137 24.80 25.64 -2.68
C PHE A 137 24.62 24.19 -3.11
N PRO A 138 24.74 23.88 -4.41
CA PRO A 138 24.68 22.51 -4.89
C PRO A 138 25.93 21.75 -4.42
N GLY A 139 25.73 20.49 -4.04
CA GLY A 139 26.79 19.57 -3.67
C GLY A 139 26.47 18.14 -4.09
N ARG A 140 27.37 17.21 -3.74
CA ARG A 140 27.07 15.77 -3.80
C ARG A 140 27.31 15.09 -2.48
N THR A 141 26.58 14.01 -2.27
CA THR A 141 26.76 13.10 -1.15
C THR A 141 26.91 11.68 -1.66
N HIS A 142 27.78 10.91 -1.01
CA HIS A 142 27.86 9.48 -1.23
C HIS A 142 26.71 8.79 -0.50
N VAL A 143 25.97 7.94 -1.20
CA VAL A 143 24.89 7.14 -0.63
C VAL A 143 25.13 5.67 -0.89
N GLU A 144 24.73 4.85 0.08
CA GLU A 144 24.58 3.41 -0.06
C GLU A 144 23.11 3.08 0.13
N TYR A 145 22.53 2.39 -0.83
CA TYR A 145 21.12 2.03 -0.80
C TYR A 145 20.91 0.67 -1.44
N ARG A 146 19.80 0.04 -1.12
CA ARG A 146 19.26 -1.10 -1.86
C ARG A 146 17.84 -0.80 -2.31
N VAL A 147 17.37 -1.55 -3.28
CA VAL A 147 15.99 -1.47 -3.75
C VAL A 147 15.32 -2.77 -3.36
N ASP A 148 14.34 -2.70 -2.47
CA ASP A 148 13.55 -3.84 -2.06
C ASP A 148 12.29 -3.88 -2.96
N THR A 149 12.03 -5.03 -3.58
CA THR A 149 10.80 -5.24 -4.36
C THR A 149 9.78 -5.90 -3.44
N VAL A 150 8.64 -5.26 -3.25
CA VAL A 150 7.54 -5.78 -2.43
C VAL A 150 6.42 -6.21 -3.36
N THR A 151 6.18 -7.52 -3.43
CA THR A 151 5.08 -8.11 -4.18
C THR A 151 3.96 -8.45 -3.22
N LYS A 152 2.77 -7.91 -3.46
CA LYS A 152 1.56 -8.20 -2.69
C LYS A 152 0.55 -8.88 -3.58
N GLU A 153 0.14 -10.06 -3.17
CA GLU A 153 -0.94 -10.80 -3.81
C GLU A 153 -2.15 -10.80 -2.90
N PHE A 154 -3.30 -10.57 -3.50
CA PHE A 154 -4.57 -10.52 -2.80
C PHE A 154 -5.62 -11.24 -3.62
N ALA A 155 -6.25 -12.24 -3.02
CA ALA A 155 -7.32 -13.02 -3.63
C ALA A 155 -8.57 -12.99 -2.75
N LEU A 156 -9.75 -12.99 -3.37
CA LEU A 156 -11.04 -13.16 -2.69
C LEU A 156 -11.93 -14.11 -3.47
N ASP A 157 -12.53 -15.07 -2.80
CA ASP A 157 -13.56 -15.93 -3.35
C ASP A 157 -14.91 -15.59 -2.72
N PHE A 158 -15.92 -15.43 -3.57
CA PHE A 158 -17.31 -15.30 -3.14
C PHE A 158 -17.96 -16.68 -3.21
N THR A 159 -18.30 -17.22 -2.05
CA THR A 159 -18.77 -18.59 -1.91
C THR A 159 -20.14 -18.63 -1.24
N ASP A 160 -20.97 -19.59 -1.61
CA ASP A 160 -22.21 -19.91 -0.89
C ASP A 160 -22.46 -21.42 -0.97
N ALA A 161 -22.89 -22.02 0.14
CA ALA A 161 -23.15 -23.46 0.24
C ALA A 161 -22.01 -24.37 -0.29
N GLY A 162 -20.75 -23.92 -0.15
CA GLY A 162 -19.56 -24.65 -0.60
C GLY A 162 -19.24 -24.51 -2.10
N GLN A 163 -20.00 -23.72 -2.86
CA GLN A 163 -19.71 -23.39 -4.25
C GLN A 163 -19.06 -22.00 -4.37
N THR A 164 -17.98 -21.89 -5.15
CA THR A 164 -17.36 -20.61 -5.52
C THR A 164 -17.99 -20.05 -6.79
N TYR A 165 -18.53 -18.84 -6.71
CA TYR A 165 -19.21 -18.15 -7.81
C TYR A 165 -18.28 -17.17 -8.55
N SER A 166 -17.29 -16.64 -7.84
CA SER A 166 -16.29 -15.78 -8.45
C SER A 166 -15.02 -15.69 -7.61
N THR A 167 -13.93 -15.38 -8.30
CA THR A 167 -12.60 -15.20 -7.72
C THR A 167 -12.04 -13.85 -8.17
N PHE A 168 -11.74 -12.98 -7.22
CA PHE A 168 -10.95 -11.78 -7.42
C PHE A 168 -9.48 -12.12 -7.21
N SER A 169 -8.61 -11.63 -8.10
CA SER A 169 -7.16 -11.71 -7.94
C SER A 169 -6.52 -10.36 -8.27
N SER A 170 -5.59 -9.93 -7.42
CA SER A 170 -4.81 -8.70 -7.58
C SER A 170 -3.36 -8.94 -7.18
N THR A 171 -2.45 -8.42 -8.00
CA THR A 171 -1.02 -8.37 -7.70
C THR A 171 -0.57 -6.93 -7.78
N ASP A 172 0.04 -6.43 -6.70
CA ASP A 172 0.64 -5.11 -6.61
C ASP A 172 2.14 -5.27 -6.37
N VAL A 173 2.95 -4.61 -7.19
CA VAL A 173 4.41 -4.64 -7.07
C VAL A 173 4.90 -3.23 -6.83
N SER A 174 5.51 -2.99 -5.67
CA SER A 174 6.15 -1.73 -5.34
C SER A 174 7.66 -1.92 -5.18
N ARG A 175 8.42 -0.85 -5.42
CA ARG A 175 9.87 -0.85 -5.21
C ARG A 175 10.22 0.26 -4.23
N ASP A 176 10.81 -0.14 -3.11
CA ASP A 176 11.18 0.76 -2.04
C ASP A 176 12.70 0.94 -2.02
N THR A 177 13.16 2.19 -2.07
CA THR A 177 14.59 2.49 -1.93
C THR A 177 14.91 2.66 -0.46
N VAL A 178 15.74 1.75 0.06
CA VAL A 178 16.18 1.75 1.46
C VAL A 178 17.61 2.26 1.51
N TYR A 179 17.78 3.48 2.05
CA TYR A 179 19.10 4.06 2.29
C TYR A 179 19.73 3.39 3.53
N LEU A 180 20.89 2.78 3.32
CA LEU A 180 21.71 2.15 4.36
C LEU A 180 22.70 3.16 4.93
N TYR A 181 23.21 4.06 4.08
CA TYR A 181 24.11 5.12 4.45
C TYR A 181 23.90 6.36 3.59
N ARG A 182 24.06 7.53 4.20
CA ARG A 182 24.08 8.83 3.52
C ARG A 182 25.18 9.67 4.12
N GLY A 183 26.21 9.94 3.31
CA GLY A 183 27.36 10.74 3.72
C GLY A 183 27.05 12.22 3.83
N HIS A 184 28.04 12.97 4.29
CA HIS A 184 27.97 14.43 4.29
C HIS A 184 27.88 14.98 2.86
N CYS A 185 27.13 16.07 2.71
CA CYS A 185 27.10 16.82 1.46
C CYS A 185 28.42 17.61 1.32
N ALA A 186 29.09 17.47 0.18
CA ALA A 186 30.31 18.19 -0.16
C ALA A 186 30.06 19.08 -1.39
N ILE A 187 30.57 20.31 -1.34
CA ILE A 187 30.52 21.29 -2.43
C ILE A 187 31.64 20.94 -3.43
N TYR A 188 31.36 21.07 -4.72
CA TYR A 188 32.36 20.98 -5.80
C TYR A 188 32.90 22.36 -6.16
#